data_AF-A0A0E3NVC6-F1
#
_entry.id   AF-A0A0E3NVC6-F1
#
_cell.length_a   1.000
_cell.length_b   1.000
_cell.length_c   1.000
_cell.angle_alpha   90.00
_cell.angle_beta   90.00
_cell.angle_gamma   90.00
#
_symmetry.space_group_name_H-M   'P 1'
#
loop_
_entity.id
_entity.type
_entity.pdbx_description
1 polymer ?
#
loop_
_entity_poly.entity_id
_entity_poly.type
_entity_poly.pdbx_seq_one_letter_code
_entity_poly.pdbx_strand_id
1 'polypeptide(L)'
;MIETKLKQQISPYPGMEYDNVTLSASRENDKLRIHAIAESSGSRYPDLYDFTYRDGALIQVGYLLEAIPESVRSEAIGVAMQNEGIANALSTDTNAYVVSSVKRILPETSEKFYSGKTLISVTWLDYSVSALIDMDTGEVVQVWNGQ
;
A
#
# COMPACT_ATOMS: atom_id res chain seq x y z
N MET A 1 -23.76 11.51 5.41
CA MET A 1 -23.28 10.82 6.63
C MET A 1 -21.78 10.58 6.52
N ILE A 2 -21.09 10.39 7.66
CA ILE A 2 -19.64 10.11 7.69
C ILE A 2 -19.28 8.80 6.97
N GLU A 3 -20.14 7.78 7.07
CA GLU A 3 -19.99 6.50 6.36
C GLU A 3 -19.93 6.65 4.84
N THR A 4 -20.76 7.53 4.26
CA THR A 4 -20.72 7.82 2.82
C THR A 4 -19.37 8.43 2.41
N LYS A 5 -18.82 9.33 3.24
CA LYS A 5 -17.52 9.95 2.99
C LYS A 5 -16.38 8.92 3.10
N LEU A 6 -16.45 8.00 4.05
CA LEU A 6 -15.50 6.90 4.19
C LEU A 6 -15.51 6.02 2.94
N LYS A 7 -16.69 5.58 2.49
CA LYS A 7 -16.85 4.76 1.27
C LYS A 7 -16.31 5.39 0.00
N GLN A 8 -16.22 6.72 -0.06
CA GLN A 8 -15.65 7.44 -1.21
C GLN A 8 -14.12 7.52 -1.18
N GLN A 9 -13.49 7.34 -0.01
CA GLN A 9 -12.05 7.45 0.16
C GLN A 9 -11.36 6.07 0.26
N ILE A 10 -12.09 5.03 0.69
CA ILE A 10 -11.60 3.65 0.62
C ILE A 10 -11.95 3.04 -0.74
N SER A 11 -11.02 2.33 -1.35
CA SER A 11 -11.26 1.69 -2.65
C SER A 11 -10.43 0.42 -2.78
N PRO A 12 -11.02 -0.73 -3.17
CA PRO A 12 -10.26 -1.96 -3.36
C PRO A 12 -9.25 -1.84 -4.49
N TYR A 13 -8.28 -2.76 -4.55
CA TYR A 13 -7.41 -2.89 -5.71
C TYR A 13 -8.25 -3.12 -6.99
N PRO A 14 -7.90 -2.56 -8.17
CA PRO A 14 -8.68 -2.72 -9.39
C PRO A 14 -9.01 -4.19 -9.70
N GLY A 15 -10.29 -4.49 -9.95
CA GLY A 15 -10.77 -5.85 -10.19
C GLY A 15 -11.04 -6.67 -8.92
N MET A 16 -10.91 -6.08 -7.74
CA MET A 16 -11.30 -6.68 -6.46
C MET A 16 -12.49 -5.95 -5.84
N GLU A 17 -13.14 -6.64 -4.89
CA GLU A 17 -14.15 -6.08 -4.00
C GLU A 17 -13.77 -6.36 -2.54
N TYR A 18 -14.20 -5.51 -1.62
CA TYR A 18 -14.11 -5.80 -0.20
C TYR A 18 -15.29 -6.65 0.22
N ASP A 19 -15.02 -7.78 0.86
CA ASP A 19 -16.06 -8.64 1.46
C ASP A 19 -16.56 -8.04 2.78
N ASN A 20 -15.66 -7.39 3.51
CA ASN A 20 -15.94 -6.82 4.81
C ASN A 20 -15.14 -5.52 5.02
N VAL A 21 -15.78 -4.54 5.66
CA VAL A 21 -15.12 -3.32 6.12
C VAL A 21 -15.49 -3.10 7.58
N THR A 22 -14.54 -3.33 8.47
CA THR A 22 -14.70 -3.12 9.91
C THR A 22 -14.25 -1.72 10.26
N LEU A 23 -15.11 -0.95 10.92
CA LEU A 23 -14.81 0.40 11.39
C LEU A 23 -14.69 0.40 12.92
N SER A 24 -13.60 0.96 13.42
CA SER A 24 -13.48 1.32 14.83
C SER A 24 -13.26 2.82 14.95
N ALA A 25 -13.80 3.43 16.00
CA ALA A 25 -13.70 4.85 16.22
C ALA A 25 -13.34 5.16 17.66
N SER A 26 -12.46 6.13 17.85
CA SER A 26 -12.03 6.62 19.15
C SER A 26 -12.04 8.14 19.15
N ARG A 27 -12.21 8.74 20.33
CA ARG A 27 -12.19 10.20 20.50
C ARG A 27 -10.92 10.59 21.24
N GLU A 28 -10.18 11.54 20.66
CA GLU A 28 -8.97 12.09 21.26
C GLU A 28 -8.95 13.61 21.00
N ASN A 29 -8.89 14.43 22.06
CA ASN A 29 -8.79 15.89 21.97
C ASN A 29 -9.81 16.53 20.99
N ASP A 30 -11.10 16.22 21.17
CA ASP A 30 -12.23 16.65 20.34
C ASP A 30 -12.22 16.19 18.87
N LYS A 31 -11.27 15.35 18.48
CA LYS A 31 -11.20 14.73 17.15
C LYS A 31 -11.71 13.30 17.23
N LEU A 32 -12.49 12.91 16.24
CA LEU A 32 -12.89 11.52 16.05
C LEU A 32 -11.84 10.86 15.14
N ARG A 33 -11.09 9.91 15.67
CA ARG A 33 -10.21 9.03 14.89
C ARG A 33 -11.01 7.81 14.46
N ILE A 34 -10.82 7.41 13.20
CA ILE A 34 -11.52 6.26 12.63
C ILE A 34 -10.47 5.38 11.98
N HIS A 35 -10.44 4.12 12.37
CA HIS A 35 -9.60 3.09 11.77
C HIS A 35 -10.51 2.14 11.00
N ALA A 36 -10.23 1.99 9.70
CA ALA A 36 -10.94 1.07 8.83
C ALA A 36 -10.01 -0.09 8.46
N ILE A 37 -10.53 -1.31 8.59
CA ILE A 37 -9.90 -2.55 8.13
C ILE A 37 -10.79 -3.11 7.04
N ALA A 38 -10.29 -3.16 5.81
CA ALA A 38 -11.01 -3.64 4.65
C ALA A 38 -10.41 -4.96 4.15
N GLU A 39 -11.21 -6.02 4.17
CA GLU A 39 -10.78 -7.38 3.86
C GLU A 39 -11.38 -7.82 2.52
N SER A 40 -10.60 -8.62 1.78
CA SER A 40 -11.04 -9.25 0.54
C SER A 40 -10.49 -10.66 0.46
N SER A 41 -11.34 -11.62 0.11
CA SER A 41 -11.07 -13.03 -0.09
C SER A 41 -10.09 -13.27 -1.25
N GLY A 42 -9.94 -12.30 -2.15
CA GLY A 42 -8.92 -12.32 -3.20
C GLY A 42 -7.51 -11.95 -2.72
N SER A 43 -7.32 -11.61 -1.44
CA SER A 43 -6.02 -11.26 -0.85
C SER A 43 -5.83 -11.91 0.52
N ARG A 44 -4.58 -12.22 0.85
CA ARG A 44 -4.20 -12.66 2.20
C ARG A 44 -4.17 -11.52 3.22
N TYR A 45 -3.91 -10.30 2.77
CA TYR A 45 -3.73 -9.12 3.62
C TYR A 45 -4.88 -8.13 3.47
N PRO A 46 -5.27 -7.43 4.53
CA PRO A 46 -6.26 -6.36 4.46
C PRO A 46 -5.66 -5.03 3.97
N ASP A 47 -6.53 -4.12 3.56
CA ASP A 47 -6.22 -2.70 3.49
C ASP A 47 -6.58 -2.03 4.81
N LEU A 48 -5.69 -1.18 5.30
CA LEU A 48 -5.88 -0.37 6.50
C LEU A 48 -5.93 1.11 6.12
N TYR A 49 -6.87 1.84 6.70
CA TYR A 49 -6.99 3.28 6.52
C TYR A 49 -7.19 3.98 7.86
N ASP A 50 -6.52 5.10 8.02
CA ASP A 50 -6.64 5.98 9.18
C ASP A 50 -7.25 7.31 8.78
N PHE A 51 -8.33 7.68 9.44
CA PHE A 51 -9.00 8.96 9.23
C PHE A 51 -9.09 9.77 10.52
N THR A 52 -9.08 11.08 10.35
CA THR A 52 -9.51 12.04 11.36
C THR A 52 -10.74 12.78 10.86
N TYR A 53 -11.77 12.85 11.69
CA TYR A 53 -12.94 13.67 11.46
C TYR A 53 -12.97 14.85 12.43
N ARG A 54 -12.96 16.07 11.87
CA ARG A 54 -12.96 17.34 12.60
C ARG A 54 -13.65 18.41 11.76
N ASP A 55 -14.44 19.29 12.39
CA ASP A 55 -15.06 20.45 11.74
C ASP A 55 -15.87 20.09 10.47
N GLY A 56 -16.53 18.93 10.47
CA GLY A 56 -17.33 18.43 9.34
C GLY A 56 -16.52 17.78 8.19
N ALA A 57 -15.19 17.81 8.27
CA ALA A 57 -14.27 17.24 7.29
C ALA A 57 -13.75 15.87 7.73
N LEU A 58 -13.72 14.93 6.80
CA LEU A 58 -13.08 13.62 6.96
C LEU A 58 -11.77 13.64 6.17
N ILE A 59 -10.66 13.48 6.88
CA ILE A 59 -9.30 13.57 6.33
C ILE A 59 -8.63 12.22 6.51
N GLN A 60 -8.22 11.59 5.41
CA GLN A 60 -7.31 10.45 5.46
C GLN A 60 -5.94 10.92 5.92
N VAL A 61 -5.44 10.36 7.02
CA VAL A 61 -4.14 10.72 7.61
C VAL A 61 -3.08 9.65 7.41
N GLY A 62 -3.50 8.43 7.04
CA GLY A 62 -2.60 7.31 6.78
C GLY A 62 -3.32 6.16 6.08
N TYR A 63 -2.53 5.29 5.47
CA TYR A 63 -3.00 4.03 4.91
C TYR A 63 -1.88 2.99 4.90
N LEU A 64 -2.28 1.71 4.86
CA LEU A 64 -1.44 0.57 4.52
C LEU A 64 -2.28 -0.35 3.61
N LEU A 65 -2.01 -0.33 2.31
CA LEU A 65 -2.86 -1.00 1.33
C LEU A 65 -2.20 -2.29 0.82
N GLU A 66 -2.48 -3.41 1.46
CA GLU A 66 -1.88 -4.71 1.11
C GLU A 66 -2.89 -5.69 0.51
N ALA A 67 -4.18 -5.32 0.42
CA ALA A 67 -5.22 -6.12 -0.23
C ALA A 67 -5.05 -6.14 -1.76
N ILE A 68 -4.11 -6.94 -2.22
CA ILE A 68 -3.67 -7.07 -3.61
C ILE A 68 -3.71 -8.56 -3.99
N PRO A 69 -4.17 -8.94 -5.20
CA PRO A 69 -4.19 -10.33 -5.61
C PRO A 69 -2.79 -10.96 -5.58
N GLU A 70 -2.69 -12.22 -5.16
CA GLU A 70 -1.38 -12.88 -5.00
C GLU A 70 -0.60 -12.98 -6.33
N SER A 71 -1.30 -13.09 -7.45
CA SER A 71 -0.70 -13.06 -8.79
C SER A 71 0.00 -11.72 -9.06
N VAL A 72 -0.68 -10.61 -8.75
CA VAL A 72 -0.14 -9.24 -8.90
C VAL A 72 1.01 -9.01 -7.93
N ARG A 73 0.91 -9.50 -6.68
CA ARG A 73 2.01 -9.42 -5.70
C ARG A 73 3.25 -10.12 -6.23
N SER A 74 3.09 -11.35 -6.72
CA SER A 74 4.18 -12.16 -7.28
C SER A 74 4.79 -11.51 -8.52
N GLU A 75 3.97 -10.96 -9.40
CA GLU A 75 4.41 -10.23 -10.59
C GLU A 75 5.23 -8.99 -10.21
N ALA A 76 4.73 -8.15 -9.31
CA ALA A 76 5.44 -6.97 -8.83
C ALA A 76 6.80 -7.33 -8.21
N ILE A 77 6.85 -8.37 -7.37
CA ILE A 77 8.12 -8.89 -6.83
C ILE A 77 9.05 -9.29 -7.97
N GLY A 78 8.55 -10.03 -8.97
CA GLY A 78 9.32 -10.45 -10.14
C GLY A 78 9.90 -9.28 -10.93
N VAL A 79 9.10 -8.24 -11.20
CA VAL A 79 9.54 -7.01 -11.89
C VAL A 79 10.63 -6.31 -11.07
N ALA A 80 10.44 -6.15 -9.77
CA ALA A 80 11.44 -5.51 -8.93
C ALA A 80 12.75 -6.29 -8.83
N MET A 81 12.70 -7.62 -8.83
CA MET A 81 13.88 -8.48 -8.82
C MET A 81 14.68 -8.44 -10.14
N GLN A 82 14.10 -7.96 -11.24
CA GLN A 82 14.83 -7.73 -12.49
C GLN A 82 15.72 -6.48 -12.43
N ASN A 83 15.49 -5.58 -11.45
CA ASN A 83 16.38 -4.45 -11.24
C ASN A 83 17.69 -4.92 -10.59
N GLU A 84 18.82 -4.72 -11.28
CA GLU A 84 20.14 -5.16 -10.80
C GLU A 84 20.51 -4.57 -9.42
N GLY A 85 20.11 -3.32 -9.14
CA GLY A 85 20.37 -2.69 -7.83
C GLY A 85 19.68 -3.40 -6.68
N ILE A 86 18.41 -3.78 -6.89
CA ILE A 86 17.64 -4.58 -5.93
C ILE A 86 18.21 -5.99 -5.82
N ALA A 87 18.44 -6.68 -6.94
CA ALA A 87 18.97 -8.04 -6.95
C ALA A 87 20.32 -8.14 -6.23
N ASN A 88 21.22 -7.19 -6.49
CA ASN A 88 22.53 -7.12 -5.84
C ASN A 88 22.38 -6.86 -4.35
N ALA A 89 21.58 -5.87 -3.93
CA ALA A 89 21.36 -5.57 -2.51
C ALA A 89 20.84 -6.81 -1.74
N LEU A 90 19.88 -7.54 -2.32
CA LEU A 90 19.30 -8.72 -1.70
C LEU A 90 20.26 -9.92 -1.70
N SER A 91 21.08 -10.10 -2.74
CA SER A 91 22.03 -11.23 -2.81
C SER A 91 23.14 -11.21 -1.75
N THR A 92 23.45 -10.03 -1.20
CA THR A 92 24.53 -9.86 -0.22
C THR A 92 24.14 -10.23 1.22
N ASP A 93 22.85 -10.39 1.50
CA ASP A 93 22.37 -10.73 2.82
C ASP A 93 21.94 -12.20 2.86
N THR A 94 22.59 -13.03 3.67
CA THR A 94 22.29 -14.47 3.82
C THR A 94 20.87 -14.76 4.35
N ASN A 95 20.15 -13.74 4.79
CA ASN A 95 18.73 -13.84 5.16
C ASN A 95 17.76 -13.52 4.00
N ALA A 96 18.22 -13.35 2.76
CA ALA A 96 17.49 -12.93 1.55
C ALA A 96 16.16 -13.64 1.21
N TYR A 97 15.78 -14.69 1.94
CA TYR A 97 14.41 -15.24 1.92
C TYR A 97 13.43 -14.42 2.80
N VAL A 98 13.75 -13.15 3.06
CA VAL A 98 12.88 -12.24 3.82
C VAL A 98 11.56 -12.06 3.07
N VAL A 99 10.46 -12.31 3.79
CA VAL A 99 9.09 -12.03 3.31
C VAL A 99 9.02 -10.58 2.86
N SER A 100 8.79 -10.36 1.58
CA SER A 100 8.57 -9.01 1.04
C SER A 100 7.19 -8.49 1.44
N SER A 101 7.11 -7.23 1.82
CA SER A 101 5.81 -6.54 1.91
C SER A 101 5.53 -5.84 0.60
N VAL A 102 4.33 -6.08 0.05
CA VAL A 102 3.84 -5.48 -1.20
C VAL A 102 2.66 -4.59 -0.85
N LYS A 103 2.75 -3.31 -1.20
CA LYS A 103 1.76 -2.27 -0.87
C LYS A 103 1.34 -1.52 -2.12
N ARG A 104 0.07 -1.18 -2.21
CA ARG A 104 -0.45 -0.26 -3.22
C ARG A 104 -0.21 1.18 -2.74
N ILE A 105 0.25 2.02 -3.67
CA ILE A 105 0.45 3.45 -3.46
C ILE A 105 -0.64 4.20 -4.23
N LEU A 106 -1.37 5.07 -3.54
CA LEU A 106 -2.47 5.84 -4.12
C LEU A 106 -1.94 6.98 -5.01
N PRO A 107 -2.70 7.39 -6.06
CA PRO A 107 -2.29 8.43 -7.01
C PRO A 107 -1.78 9.74 -6.37
N GLU A 108 -2.44 10.23 -5.33
CA GLU A 108 -2.06 11.46 -4.62
C GLU A 108 -0.74 11.33 -3.86
N THR A 109 -0.31 10.10 -3.55
CA THR A 109 0.98 9.83 -2.91
C THR A 109 2.05 9.59 -3.95
N SER A 110 1.76 8.82 -5.00
CA SER A 110 2.72 8.50 -6.07
C SER A 110 3.11 9.72 -6.91
N GLU A 111 2.24 10.72 -7.05
CA GLU A 111 2.52 11.97 -7.78
C GLU A 111 3.78 12.67 -7.27
N LYS A 112 4.13 12.48 -5.99
CA LYS A 112 5.33 13.06 -5.38
C LYS A 112 6.63 12.38 -5.80
N PHE A 113 6.55 11.17 -6.37
CA PHE A 113 7.71 10.31 -6.66
C PHE A 113 7.84 9.98 -8.14
N TYR A 114 6.73 9.89 -8.87
CA TYR A 114 6.74 9.49 -10.28
C TYR A 114 5.59 10.12 -11.08
N SER A 115 4.36 9.61 -10.92
CA SER A 115 3.17 10.11 -11.61
C SER A 115 1.91 9.86 -10.79
N GLY A 116 0.89 10.68 -10.99
CA GLY A 116 -0.39 10.61 -10.28
C GLY A 116 -1.27 9.43 -10.71
N LYS A 117 -0.82 8.22 -10.41
CA LYS A 117 -1.52 6.96 -10.71
C LYS A 117 -1.21 5.88 -9.67
N THR A 118 -1.99 4.80 -9.66
CA THR A 118 -1.72 3.70 -8.74
C THR A 118 -0.40 3.01 -9.08
N LEU A 119 0.47 2.86 -8.08
CA LEU A 119 1.74 2.13 -8.20
C LEU A 119 1.82 1.04 -7.14
N ILE A 120 2.77 0.12 -7.28
CA ILE A 120 3.06 -0.91 -6.26
C ILE A 120 4.43 -0.65 -5.66
N SER A 121 4.51 -0.64 -4.34
CA SER A 121 5.76 -0.65 -3.60
C SER A 121 6.04 -2.07 -3.11
N VAL A 122 7.24 -2.57 -3.38
CA VAL A 122 7.74 -3.84 -2.81
C VAL A 122 8.94 -3.52 -1.93
N THR A 123 8.94 -4.08 -0.72
CA THR A 123 9.91 -3.75 0.32
C THR A 123 10.45 -5.02 0.99
N TRP A 124 11.77 -5.07 1.23
CA TRP A 124 12.52 -6.16 1.85
C TRP A 124 13.43 -5.67 2.98
N LEU A 125 14.09 -6.63 3.66
CA LEU A 125 15.19 -6.42 4.63
C LEU A 125 14.83 -5.37 5.70
N ASP A 126 13.81 -5.64 6.51
CA ASP A 126 13.34 -4.72 7.56
C ASP A 126 13.13 -3.28 7.07
N TYR A 127 12.57 -3.14 5.87
CA TYR A 127 12.25 -1.86 5.22
C TYR A 127 13.45 -1.04 4.71
N SER A 128 14.64 -1.63 4.62
CA SER A 128 15.84 -0.95 4.13
C SER A 128 15.95 -0.91 2.60
N VAL A 129 15.34 -1.87 1.89
CA VAL A 129 15.35 -1.94 0.42
C VAL A 129 13.92 -1.91 -0.10
N SER A 130 13.61 -0.97 -0.97
CA SER A 130 12.29 -0.81 -1.58
C SER A 130 12.37 -0.45 -3.05
N ALA A 131 11.43 -0.96 -3.82
CA ALA A 131 11.19 -0.59 -5.21
C ALA A 131 9.77 -0.05 -5.34
N LEU A 132 9.60 1.02 -6.13
CA LEU A 132 8.32 1.48 -6.64
C LEU A 132 8.18 1.02 -8.08
N ILE A 133 7.05 0.41 -8.39
CA ILE A 133 6.80 -0.29 -9.64
C ILE A 133 5.58 0.32 -10.30
N ASP A 134 5.75 0.62 -11.58
CA ASP A 134 4.67 0.91 -12.50
C ASP A 134 4.21 -0.39 -13.16
N MET A 135 3.06 -0.90 -12.73
CA MET A 135 2.50 -2.14 -13.26
C MET A 135 1.95 -1.99 -14.68
N ASP A 136 1.65 -0.77 -15.14
CA ASP A 136 1.15 -0.56 -16.51
C ASP A 136 2.28 -0.72 -17.53
N THR A 137 3.49 -0.29 -17.17
CA THR A 137 4.68 -0.38 -18.01
C THR A 137 5.57 -1.59 -17.68
N GLY A 138 5.39 -2.21 -16.52
CA GLY A 138 6.23 -3.31 -16.03
C GLY A 138 7.62 -2.85 -15.60
N GLU A 139 7.76 -1.61 -15.14
CA GLU A 139 9.05 -0.98 -14.84
C GLU A 139 9.22 -0.63 -13.36
N VAL A 140 10.46 -0.73 -12.88
CA VAL A 140 10.86 -0.14 -11.60
C VAL A 140 11.16 1.34 -11.82
N VAL A 141 10.31 2.21 -11.27
CA VAL A 141 10.40 3.66 -11.48
C VAL A 141 11.20 4.39 -10.41
N GLN A 142 11.35 3.77 -9.23
CA GLN A 142 12.14 4.33 -8.14
C GLN A 142 12.68 3.19 -7.25
N VAL A 143 13.89 3.37 -6.73
CA VAL A 143 14.52 2.46 -5.77
C VAL A 143 14.98 3.26 -4.55
N TRP A 144 14.87 2.66 -3.37
CA TRP A 144 15.48 3.12 -2.12
C TRP A 144 16.23 1.96 -1.48
N ASN A 145 17.48 2.19 -1.10
CA ASN A 145 18.37 1.14 -0.61
C ASN A 145 19.29 1.65 0.51
N GLY A 146 18.75 2.41 1.47
CA GLY A 146 19.45 2.79 2.73
C GLY A 146 20.81 3.49 2.61
N GLN A 147 21.30 3.78 1.40
CA GLN A 147 22.58 4.41 1.07
C GLN A 147 22.37 5.85 0.62
#